data_AF-A0A950LRT7-F1
#
_entry.id   AF-A0A950LRT7-F1
#
_cell.length_a   1.000
_cell.length_b   1.000
_cell.length_c   1.000
_cell.angle_alpha   90.00
_cell.angle_beta   90.00
_cell.angle_gamma   90.00
#
_symmetry.space_group_name_H-M   'P 1'
#
loop_
_entity.id
_entity.type
_entity.pdbx_description
1 polymer ?
#
loop_
_entity_poly.entity_id
_entity_poly.type
_entity_poly.pdbx_seq_one_letter_code
_entity_poly.pdbx_strand_id
1 'polypeptide(L)'
;MPLSHPAYQRRTGHREVSVNPVFTREPVRIPRNQLPPTELDPDTAYQVVHDELMLDGNARLNLATFVTTWMEPQATRLMTECFDKNMIDKDEYPRTADLELRCVRMLAELWYAPPAPDATGCSTTGSSEACMLAGLALKRRWRHARAAAGKPLDRPNIVMGANVQVCWEKFANYWDVEARLVPMEGERFHLCAEQALAHCDENTIGVVAVLGSTF
;
A
#
# COMPACT_ATOMS: atom_id res chain seq x y z
N MET A 1 26.29 67.09 18.38
CA MET A 1 27.08 66.41 17.33
C MET A 1 26.17 65.39 16.66
N PRO A 2 25.98 65.41 15.33
CA PRO A 2 25.19 64.39 14.66
C PRO A 2 25.98 63.08 14.62
N LEU A 3 25.30 61.96 14.90
CA LEU A 3 25.87 60.63 14.77
C LEU A 3 26.13 60.35 13.29
N SER A 4 27.40 60.15 12.93
CA SER A 4 27.82 59.74 11.59
C SER A 4 27.39 58.29 11.36
N HIS A 5 26.48 58.06 10.42
CA HIS A 5 26.19 56.70 9.94
C HIS A 5 27.41 56.18 9.17
N PRO A 6 27.87 54.94 9.43
CA PRO A 6 28.97 54.36 8.68
C PRO A 6 28.58 54.26 7.20
N ALA A 7 29.44 54.78 6.34
CA ALA A 7 29.25 54.73 4.89
C ALA A 7 29.09 53.27 4.44
N TYR A 8 28.03 53.02 3.67
CA TYR A 8 27.79 51.73 3.02
C TYR A 8 29.02 51.37 2.16
N GLN A 9 29.86 50.47 2.67
CA GLN A 9 30.94 49.88 1.89
C GLN A 9 30.30 49.01 0.82
N ARG A 10 30.17 49.54 -0.39
CA ARG A 10 29.91 48.75 -1.59
C ARG A 10 31.02 47.71 -1.69
N ARG A 11 30.75 46.46 -1.30
CA ARG A 11 31.58 45.31 -1.63
C ARG A 11 31.64 45.22 -3.15
N THR A 12 32.69 45.76 -3.75
CA THR A 12 33.05 45.55 -5.14
C THR A 12 33.59 44.13 -5.28
N GLY A 13 32.70 43.17 -5.53
CA GLY A 13 33.16 41.79 -5.65
C GLY A 13 32.11 40.73 -5.96
N HIS A 14 31.10 41.03 -6.78
CA HIS A 14 30.49 40.06 -7.70
C HIS A 14 29.92 40.85 -8.88
N ARG A 15 30.70 40.98 -9.96
CA ARG A 15 30.27 41.60 -11.23
C ARG A 15 29.39 40.66 -12.08
N GLU A 16 29.22 39.42 -11.64
CA GLU A 16 28.53 38.36 -12.37
C GLU A 16 27.57 37.63 -11.42
N VAL A 17 26.42 37.23 -11.96
CA VAL A 17 25.46 36.35 -11.29
C VAL A 17 25.83 34.93 -11.68
N SER A 18 26.04 34.05 -10.70
CA SER A 18 26.18 32.62 -10.96
C SER A 18 24.84 32.10 -11.48
N VAL A 19 24.73 31.91 -12.79
CA VAL A 19 23.63 31.19 -13.42
C VAL A 19 24.04 29.72 -13.49
N ASN A 20 23.19 28.81 -13.03
CA ASN A 20 23.43 27.37 -13.07
C ASN A 20 22.49 26.74 -14.10
N PRO A 21 22.87 26.63 -15.38
CA PRO A 21 21.98 26.10 -16.40
C PRO A 21 22.08 24.58 -16.37
N VAL A 22 21.00 23.92 -15.92
CA VAL A 22 20.91 22.45 -15.77
C VAL A 22 21.34 21.72 -17.05
N PHE A 23 21.01 22.27 -18.23
CA PHE A 23 21.27 21.65 -19.54
C PHE A 23 22.58 22.04 -20.22
N THR A 24 23.42 22.89 -19.61
CA THR A 24 24.74 23.25 -20.18
C THR A 24 25.91 22.59 -19.45
N ARG A 25 25.64 21.68 -18.52
CA ARG A 25 26.68 20.89 -17.85
C ARG A 25 27.24 19.85 -18.81
N GLU A 26 28.53 19.54 -18.68
CA GLU A 26 29.14 18.44 -19.43
C GLU A 26 28.35 17.14 -19.22
N PRO A 27 28.29 16.24 -20.21
CA PRO A 27 27.49 15.02 -20.11
C PRO A 27 27.90 14.19 -18.88
N VAL A 28 27.04 14.20 -17.86
CA VAL A 28 27.24 13.43 -16.64
C VAL A 28 26.94 11.97 -16.94
N ARG A 29 27.96 11.10 -16.82
CA ARG A 29 27.77 9.65 -16.91
C ARG A 29 27.33 9.13 -15.54
N ILE A 30 26.05 8.80 -15.41
CA ILE A 30 25.48 8.26 -14.17
C ILE A 30 25.46 6.72 -14.26
N PRO A 31 26.14 6.00 -13.34
CA PRO A 31 26.10 4.54 -13.32
C PRO A 31 24.69 4.03 -13.02
N ARG A 32 24.21 3.04 -13.78
CA ARG A 32 22.86 2.45 -13.58
C ARG A 32 22.80 1.38 -12.49
N ASN A 33 23.88 0.61 -12.33
CA ASN A 33 23.88 -0.63 -11.54
C ASN A 33 24.85 -0.57 -10.34
N GLN A 34 25.38 0.61 -10.03
CA GLN A 34 26.36 0.83 -8.96
C GLN A 34 26.14 2.21 -8.35
N LEU A 35 26.49 2.37 -7.08
CA LEU A 35 26.51 3.68 -6.44
C LEU A 35 27.58 4.56 -7.10
N PRO A 36 27.28 5.81 -7.48
CA PRO A 36 28.30 6.70 -8.03
C PRO A 36 29.39 7.01 -6.98
N PRO A 37 30.66 7.19 -7.40
CA PRO A 37 31.77 7.46 -6.49
C PRO A 37 31.75 8.88 -5.89
N THR A 38 30.95 9.78 -6.47
CA THR A 38 30.82 11.17 -6.04
C THR A 38 29.36 11.58 -6.00
N GLU A 39 29.06 12.60 -5.20
CA GLU A 39 27.74 13.21 -5.18
C GLU A 39 27.39 13.92 -6.49
N LEU A 40 26.10 14.15 -6.68
CA LEU A 40 25.55 14.98 -7.73
C LEU A 40 24.86 16.18 -7.11
N ASP A 41 24.88 17.29 -7.83
CA ASP A 41 24.05 18.44 -7.51
C ASP A 41 22.56 18.05 -7.48
N PRO A 42 21.79 18.45 -6.44
CA PRO A 42 20.42 17.99 -6.25
C PRO A 42 19.48 18.21 -7.45
N ASP A 43 19.59 19.37 -8.12
CA ASP A 43 18.75 19.70 -9.27
C ASP A 43 19.04 18.78 -10.47
N THR A 44 20.30 18.39 -10.68
CA THR A 44 20.66 17.42 -11.71
C THR A 44 20.19 16.02 -11.38
N ALA A 45 20.31 15.59 -10.11
CA ALA A 45 19.79 14.30 -9.68
C ALA A 45 18.26 14.21 -9.88
N TYR A 46 17.53 15.27 -9.50
CA TYR A 46 16.10 15.37 -9.73
C TYR A 46 15.75 15.30 -11.22
N GLN A 47 16.37 16.14 -12.07
CA GLN A 47 16.04 16.22 -13.48
C GLN A 47 16.27 14.89 -14.21
N VAL A 48 17.36 14.19 -13.90
CA VAL A 48 17.68 12.88 -14.51
C VAL A 48 16.59 11.86 -14.20
N VAL A 49 16.21 11.72 -12.93
CA VAL A 49 15.17 10.77 -12.51
C VAL A 49 13.81 11.20 -13.07
N HIS A 50 13.51 12.50 -13.04
CA HIS A 50 12.27 13.04 -13.57
C HIS A 50 12.09 12.74 -15.07
N ASP A 51 13.12 13.00 -15.87
CA ASP A 51 13.08 12.78 -17.33
C ASP A 51 13.00 11.29 -17.68
N GLU A 52 13.65 10.41 -16.91
CA GLU A 52 13.52 8.97 -17.10
C GLU A 52 12.09 8.49 -16.80
N LEU A 53 11.45 9.02 -15.75
CA LEU A 53 10.06 8.71 -15.41
C LEU A 53 9.05 9.29 -16.43
N MET A 54 9.42 10.26 -17.27
CA MET A 54 8.54 10.72 -18.37
C MET A 54 8.32 9.64 -19.44
N LEU A 55 9.13 8.58 -19.45
CA LEU A 55 8.95 7.43 -20.34
C LEU A 55 7.84 6.47 -19.85
N ASP A 56 7.35 6.63 -18.63
CA ASP A 56 6.18 5.91 -18.16
C ASP A 56 4.92 6.36 -18.89
N GLY A 57 3.94 5.44 -18.97
CA GLY A 57 2.63 5.78 -19.49
C GLY A 57 1.90 6.81 -18.61
N ASN A 58 1.10 7.68 -19.23
CA ASN A 58 0.27 8.60 -18.48
C ASN A 58 -0.77 7.83 -17.65
N ALA A 59 -0.68 7.91 -16.32
CA ALA A 59 -1.57 7.19 -15.40
C ALA A 59 -3.06 7.47 -15.65
N ARG A 60 -3.44 8.66 -16.12
CA ARG A 60 -4.83 9.00 -16.43
C ARG A 60 -5.37 8.30 -17.68
N LEU A 61 -4.48 7.75 -18.51
CA LEU A 61 -4.82 6.98 -19.69
C LEU A 61 -4.72 5.46 -19.44
N ASN A 62 -4.33 5.04 -18.25
CA ASN A 62 -4.27 3.63 -17.88
C ASN A 62 -5.66 3.12 -17.50
N LEU A 63 -6.33 2.45 -18.44
CA LEU A 63 -7.65 1.84 -18.24
C LEU A 63 -7.59 0.42 -17.66
N ALA A 64 -6.41 -0.13 -17.38
CA ALA A 64 -6.24 -1.48 -16.87
C ALA A 64 -6.11 -1.55 -15.34
N THR A 65 -5.76 -0.44 -14.68
CA THR A 65 -5.58 -0.39 -13.23
C THR A 65 -6.87 -0.06 -12.49
N PHE A 66 -7.06 -0.66 -11.32
CA PHE A 66 -8.11 -0.29 -10.37
C PHE A 66 -7.66 0.80 -9.37
N VAL A 67 -6.37 1.16 -9.36
CA VAL A 67 -5.82 2.15 -8.42
C VAL A 67 -6.20 3.56 -8.87
N THR A 68 -6.57 4.41 -7.92
CA THR A 68 -6.88 5.82 -8.15
C THR A 68 -5.68 6.59 -8.75
N THR A 69 -5.89 7.26 -9.88
CA THR A 69 -4.85 8.04 -10.59
C THR A 69 -5.08 9.55 -10.57
N TRP A 70 -6.08 10.02 -9.83
CA TRP A 70 -6.36 11.44 -9.61
C TRP A 70 -6.96 11.69 -8.23
N MET A 71 -6.58 12.81 -7.61
CA MET A 71 -7.14 13.29 -6.35
C MET A 71 -7.23 14.83 -6.40
N GLU A 72 -8.07 15.40 -5.55
CA GLU A 72 -8.19 16.86 -5.42
C GLU A 72 -6.89 17.51 -4.92
N PRO A 73 -6.61 18.78 -5.25
CA PRO A 73 -5.42 19.50 -4.79
C PRO A 73 -5.25 19.53 -3.26
N GLN A 74 -6.37 19.57 -2.53
CA GLN A 74 -6.42 19.55 -1.07
C GLN A 74 -5.89 18.22 -0.51
N ALA A 75 -6.26 17.09 -1.13
CA ALA A 75 -5.76 15.78 -0.75
C ALA A 75 -4.26 15.65 -1.04
N THR A 76 -3.81 16.15 -2.20
CA THR A 76 -2.37 16.19 -2.53
C THR A 76 -1.59 16.99 -1.49
N ARG A 77 -2.09 18.17 -1.12
CA ARG A 77 -1.48 19.01 -0.08
C ARG A 77 -1.41 18.31 1.27
N LEU A 78 -2.49 17.66 1.70
CA LEU A 78 -2.52 16.90 2.96
C LEU A 78 -1.52 15.73 2.96
N MET A 79 -1.39 15.02 1.84
CA MET A 79 -0.39 13.95 1.71
C MET A 79 1.03 14.49 1.85
N THR A 80 1.35 15.62 1.19
CA THR A 80 2.65 16.27 1.33
C THR A 80 2.92 16.74 2.76
N GLU A 81 1.93 17.33 3.45
CA GLU A 81 2.03 17.76 4.85
C GLU A 81 2.15 16.59 5.85
N CYS A 82 1.90 15.36 5.43
CA CYS A 82 2.00 14.16 6.27
C CYS A 82 3.14 13.21 5.86
N PHE A 83 3.98 13.60 4.89
CA PHE A 83 5.01 12.72 4.33
C PHE A 83 6.01 12.20 5.38
N ASP A 84 6.29 13.00 6.41
CA ASP A 84 7.23 12.69 7.50
C ASP A 84 6.57 12.01 8.72
N LYS A 85 5.25 11.76 8.68
CA LYS A 85 4.52 11.15 9.80
C LYS A 85 4.56 9.63 9.73
N ASN A 86 5.02 9.01 10.80
CA ASN A 86 5.09 7.57 10.90
C ASN A 86 3.81 6.97 11.49
N MET A 87 3.02 6.25 10.69
CA MET A 87 1.72 5.68 11.13
C MET A 87 1.86 4.67 12.29
N ILE A 88 2.99 3.96 12.41
CA ILE A 88 3.15 2.97 13.49
C ILE A 88 3.47 3.63 14.85
N ASP A 89 3.98 4.85 14.84
CA ASP A 89 4.35 5.60 16.04
C ASP A 89 3.14 6.36 16.60
N LYS A 90 2.25 5.61 17.25
CA LYS A 90 0.96 6.13 17.74
C LYS A 90 1.12 7.10 18.92
N ASP A 91 2.24 7.03 19.63
CA ASP A 91 2.52 7.90 20.77
C ASP A 91 3.00 9.28 20.30
N GLU A 92 3.83 9.33 19.26
CA GLU A 92 4.29 10.59 18.66
C GLU A 92 3.20 11.24 17.78
N TYR A 93 2.39 10.43 17.09
CA TYR A 93 1.34 10.91 16.18
C TYR A 93 -0.08 10.48 16.60
N PRO A 94 -0.54 10.84 17.81
CA PRO A 94 -1.83 10.35 18.35
C PRO A 94 -3.03 10.87 17.57
N ARG A 95 -2.91 12.03 16.90
CA ARG A 95 -3.97 12.55 16.02
C ARG A 95 -4.10 11.75 14.72
N THR A 96 -2.99 11.27 14.17
CA THR A 96 -3.00 10.38 13.00
C THR A 96 -3.62 9.04 13.37
N ALA A 97 -3.24 8.47 14.52
CA ALA A 97 -3.80 7.22 15.02
C ALA A 97 -5.31 7.33 15.30
N ASP A 98 -5.79 8.44 15.87
CA ASP A 98 -7.22 8.67 16.08
C ASP A 98 -7.99 8.77 14.75
N LEU A 99 -7.42 9.42 13.72
CA LEU A 99 -8.01 9.45 12.38
C LEU A 99 -8.10 8.05 11.75
N GLU A 100 -7.08 7.20 11.92
CA GLU A 100 -7.14 5.79 11.51
C GLU A 100 -8.35 5.08 12.17
N LEU A 101 -8.50 5.20 13.49
CA LEU A 101 -9.60 4.57 14.23
C LEU A 101 -10.97 5.08 13.80
N ARG A 102 -11.11 6.37 13.49
CA ARG A 102 -12.34 6.93 12.93
C ARG A 102 -12.66 6.31 11.57
N CYS A 103 -11.67 6.14 10.68
CA CYS A 103 -11.86 5.45 9.40
C CYS A 103 -12.30 4.00 9.61
N VAL A 104 -11.69 3.27 10.54
CA VAL A 104 -12.08 1.89 10.89
C VAL A 104 -13.54 1.86 11.36
N ARG A 105 -13.96 2.78 12.24
CA ARG A 105 -15.35 2.86 12.71
C ARG A 105 -16.33 3.17 11.59
N MET A 106 -16.01 4.13 10.72
CA MET A 106 -16.85 4.48 9.56
C MET A 106 -17.00 3.30 8.58
N LEU A 107 -15.92 2.56 8.31
CA LEU A 107 -15.98 1.39 7.43
C LEU A 107 -16.74 0.21 8.08
N ALA A 108 -16.59 0.02 9.39
CA ALA A 108 -17.35 -1.00 10.13
C ALA A 108 -18.85 -0.71 10.07
N GLU A 109 -19.26 0.54 10.24
CA GLU A 109 -20.65 0.96 10.09
C GLU A 109 -21.15 0.77 8.65
N LEU A 110 -20.34 1.19 7.65
CA LEU A 110 -20.66 1.01 6.24
C LEU A 110 -20.90 -0.47 5.86
N TRP A 111 -20.19 -1.39 6.50
CA TRP A 111 -20.31 -2.83 6.27
C TRP A 111 -21.26 -3.54 7.26
N TYR A 112 -22.09 -2.78 7.99
CA TYR A 112 -23.09 -3.29 8.92
C TYR A 112 -22.50 -4.22 10.00
N ALA A 113 -21.30 -3.93 10.49
CA ALA A 113 -20.72 -4.66 11.62
C ALA A 113 -21.63 -4.54 12.86
N PRO A 114 -21.74 -5.59 13.70
CA PRO A 114 -22.51 -5.52 14.94
C PRO A 114 -22.05 -4.35 15.82
N PRO A 115 -22.97 -3.67 16.54
CA PRO A 115 -22.60 -2.58 17.43
C PRO A 115 -21.59 -3.05 18.48
N ALA A 116 -20.39 -2.47 18.46
CA ALA A 116 -19.35 -2.71 19.44
C ALA A 116 -18.84 -1.35 19.94
N PRO A 117 -18.46 -1.23 21.23
CA PRO A 117 -17.89 0.01 21.77
C PRO A 117 -16.67 0.49 20.97
N ASP A 118 -15.88 -0.46 20.46
CA ASP A 118 -14.76 -0.22 19.56
C ASP A 118 -14.75 -1.24 18.41
N ALA A 119 -14.91 -0.76 17.18
CA ALA A 119 -14.75 -1.59 15.98
C ALA A 119 -13.30 -2.12 15.92
N THR A 120 -13.15 -3.44 15.78
CA THR A 120 -11.82 -4.07 15.64
C THR A 120 -11.39 -4.05 14.18
N GLY A 121 -10.31 -3.34 13.88
CA GLY A 121 -9.72 -3.23 12.55
C GLY A 121 -8.44 -2.40 12.56
N CYS A 122 -7.77 -2.31 11.41
CA CYS A 122 -6.58 -1.47 11.23
C CYS A 122 -6.44 -1.05 9.76
N SER A 123 -5.69 0.02 9.51
CA SER A 123 -5.21 0.32 8.17
C SER A 123 -4.15 -0.68 7.75
N THR A 124 -4.02 -0.87 6.44
CA THR A 124 -2.99 -1.70 5.82
C THR A 124 -2.47 -0.99 4.59
N THR A 125 -1.31 -1.40 4.08
CA THR A 125 -0.76 -0.83 2.83
C THR A 125 -1.66 -1.13 1.63
N GLY A 126 -2.42 -2.23 1.70
CA GLY A 126 -3.44 -2.58 0.72
C GLY A 126 -4.05 -3.96 1.01
N SER A 127 -5.02 -4.37 0.20
CA SER A 127 -5.79 -5.60 0.43
C SER A 127 -4.95 -6.88 0.52
N SER A 128 -3.74 -6.92 -0.07
CA SER A 128 -2.84 -8.08 0.10
C SER A 128 -2.48 -8.31 1.57
N GLU A 129 -2.10 -7.27 2.31
CA GLU A 129 -1.79 -7.36 3.74
C GLU A 129 -3.07 -7.67 4.55
N ALA A 130 -4.18 -6.99 4.24
CA ALA A 130 -5.45 -7.25 4.91
C ALA A 130 -5.93 -8.71 4.74
N CYS A 131 -5.82 -9.28 3.54
CA CYS A 131 -6.15 -10.67 3.25
C CYS A 131 -5.26 -11.65 4.04
N MET A 132 -3.96 -11.36 4.15
CA MET A 132 -3.04 -12.17 4.95
C MET A 132 -3.38 -12.13 6.44
N LEU A 133 -3.69 -10.95 6.99
CA LEU A 133 -4.13 -10.80 8.38
C LEU A 133 -5.46 -11.54 8.63
N ALA A 134 -6.42 -11.43 7.70
CA ALA A 134 -7.69 -12.16 7.75
C ALA A 134 -7.47 -13.68 7.70
N GLY A 135 -6.64 -14.16 6.77
CA GLY A 135 -6.29 -15.58 6.65
C GLY A 135 -5.59 -16.12 7.89
N LEU A 136 -4.68 -15.35 8.50
CA LEU A 136 -4.04 -15.68 9.77
C LEU A 136 -5.06 -15.78 10.90
N ALA A 137 -6.03 -14.87 10.97
CA ALA A 137 -7.11 -14.92 11.95
C ALA A 137 -7.99 -16.17 11.76
N LEU A 138 -8.36 -16.51 10.51
CA LEU A 138 -9.08 -17.74 10.16
C LEU A 138 -8.31 -18.99 10.63
N LYS A 139 -7.02 -19.08 10.26
CA LYS A 139 -6.15 -20.22 10.61
C LYS A 139 -6.01 -20.37 12.12
N ARG A 140 -5.78 -19.28 12.86
CA ARG A 140 -5.67 -19.29 14.33
C ARG A 140 -6.98 -19.72 15.00
N ARG A 141 -8.11 -19.18 14.55
CA ARG A 141 -9.44 -19.57 15.07
C ARG A 141 -9.73 -21.05 14.85
N TRP A 142 -9.45 -21.56 13.64
CA TRP A 142 -9.59 -22.99 13.32
C TRP A 142 -8.68 -23.86 14.20
N ARG A 143 -7.40 -23.48 14.38
CA ARG A 143 -6.47 -24.21 15.25
C ARG A 143 -6.96 -24.30 16.70
N HIS A 144 -7.43 -23.19 17.26
CA HIS A 144 -7.97 -23.18 18.63
C HIS A 144 -9.19 -24.10 18.78
N ALA A 145 -10.13 -24.04 17.84
CA ALA A 145 -11.31 -24.90 17.85
C ALA A 145 -10.97 -26.39 17.73
N ARG A 146 -10.03 -26.74 16.83
CA ARG A 146 -9.55 -28.12 16.67
C ARG A 146 -8.82 -28.64 17.90
N ALA A 147 -7.96 -27.82 18.50
CA ALA A 147 -7.22 -28.19 19.71
C ALA A 147 -8.17 -28.44 20.89
N ALA A 148 -9.18 -27.57 21.08
CA ALA A 148 -10.20 -27.76 22.10
C ALA A 148 -11.03 -29.04 21.88
N ALA A 149 -11.18 -29.48 20.63
CA ALA A 149 -11.86 -30.73 20.27
C ALA A 149 -10.93 -31.96 20.24
N GLY A 150 -9.64 -31.82 20.59
CA GLY A 150 -8.66 -32.91 20.56
C GLY A 150 -8.37 -33.45 19.15
N LYS A 151 -8.56 -32.64 18.10
CA LYS A 151 -8.39 -33.06 16.71
C LYS A 151 -7.04 -32.58 16.11
N PRO A 152 -6.49 -33.27 15.09
CA PRO A 152 -5.23 -32.87 14.41
C PRO A 152 -5.19 -31.42 13.90
N LEU A 153 -4.02 -30.81 13.78
CA LEU A 153 -3.86 -29.37 13.44
C LEU A 153 -3.06 -29.11 12.16
N ASP A 154 -2.66 -30.16 11.46
CA ASP A 154 -1.57 -30.19 10.49
C ASP A 154 -1.98 -29.98 9.04
N ARG A 155 -3.29 -30.08 8.71
CA ARG A 155 -3.77 -30.05 7.32
C ARG A 155 -4.84 -28.98 7.02
N PRO A 156 -4.65 -27.70 7.36
CA PRO A 156 -5.64 -26.67 7.07
C PRO A 156 -5.80 -26.45 5.55
N ASN A 157 -7.03 -26.22 5.10
CA ASN A 157 -7.33 -25.78 3.73
C ASN A 157 -8.20 -24.52 3.71
N ILE A 158 -8.20 -23.79 2.60
CA ILE A 158 -9.07 -22.64 2.36
C ILE A 158 -9.74 -22.78 0.99
N VAL A 159 -11.06 -22.59 0.95
CA VAL A 159 -11.86 -22.75 -0.28
C VAL A 159 -12.09 -21.39 -0.92
N MET A 160 -11.87 -21.31 -2.24
CA MET A 160 -11.95 -20.08 -3.01
C MET A 160 -12.29 -20.37 -4.48
N GLY A 161 -12.88 -19.41 -5.19
CA GLY A 161 -12.98 -19.50 -6.64
C GLY A 161 -11.60 -19.34 -7.30
N ALA A 162 -11.40 -19.92 -8.49
CA ALA A 162 -10.19 -19.71 -9.28
C ALA A 162 -9.96 -18.23 -9.68
N ASN A 163 -10.94 -17.37 -9.45
CA ASN A 163 -10.93 -15.94 -9.75
C ASN A 163 -10.46 -15.03 -8.61
N VAL A 164 -9.91 -15.61 -7.56
CA VAL A 164 -9.27 -14.84 -6.49
C VAL A 164 -8.06 -14.07 -7.02
N GLN A 165 -7.75 -12.97 -6.36
CA GLN A 165 -6.50 -12.25 -6.59
C GLN A 165 -5.33 -13.05 -5.98
N VAL A 166 -4.15 -12.95 -6.61
CA VAL A 166 -2.93 -13.71 -6.28
C VAL A 166 -2.48 -13.61 -4.80
N CYS A 167 -2.95 -12.62 -4.04
CA CYS A 167 -2.67 -12.49 -2.61
C CYS A 167 -3.14 -13.70 -1.80
N TRP A 168 -4.21 -14.37 -2.22
CA TRP A 168 -4.71 -15.57 -1.55
C TRP A 168 -3.85 -16.80 -1.82
N GLU A 169 -3.30 -16.94 -3.03
CA GLU A 169 -2.30 -17.97 -3.34
C GLU A 169 -1.01 -17.74 -2.55
N LYS A 170 -0.54 -16.47 -2.46
CA LYS A 170 0.58 -16.10 -1.60
C LYS A 170 0.31 -16.46 -0.14
N PHE A 171 -0.88 -16.17 0.38
CA PHE A 171 -1.27 -16.56 1.73
C PHE A 171 -1.21 -18.07 1.91
N ALA A 172 -1.83 -18.84 1.01
CA ALA A 172 -1.86 -20.29 1.08
C ALA A 172 -0.44 -20.88 1.10
N ASN A 173 0.43 -20.40 0.21
CA ASN A 173 1.82 -20.84 0.10
C ASN A 173 2.67 -20.45 1.32
N TYR A 174 2.61 -19.20 1.78
CA TYR A 174 3.49 -18.71 2.84
C TYR A 174 3.12 -19.23 4.23
N TRP A 175 1.87 -19.65 4.42
CA TRP A 175 1.37 -20.14 5.70
C TRP A 175 0.93 -21.60 5.66
N ASP A 176 1.43 -22.43 4.74
CA ASP A 176 1.15 -23.87 4.69
C ASP A 176 -0.36 -24.18 4.81
N VAL A 177 -1.17 -23.55 3.96
CA VAL A 177 -2.61 -23.82 3.85
C VAL A 177 -2.87 -24.35 2.45
N GLU A 178 -3.56 -25.48 2.34
CA GLU A 178 -3.97 -26.03 1.05
C GLU A 178 -4.97 -25.09 0.37
N ALA A 179 -4.64 -24.61 -0.83
CA ALA A 179 -5.53 -23.81 -1.65
C ALA A 179 -6.51 -24.70 -2.43
N ARG A 180 -7.80 -24.65 -2.10
CA ARG A 180 -8.86 -25.32 -2.85
C ARG A 180 -9.53 -24.35 -3.80
N LEU A 181 -9.00 -24.30 -5.02
CA LEU A 181 -9.48 -23.44 -6.10
C LEU A 181 -10.62 -24.13 -6.87
N VAL A 182 -11.80 -23.55 -6.81
CA VAL A 182 -12.98 -24.01 -7.54
C VAL A 182 -12.92 -23.46 -8.97
N PRO A 183 -12.92 -24.32 -10.01
CA PRO A 183 -12.82 -23.87 -11.38
C PRO A 183 -14.08 -23.10 -11.83
N MET A 184 -13.85 -22.10 -12.66
CA MET A 184 -14.90 -21.47 -13.47
C MET A 184 -15.20 -22.37 -14.66
N GLU A 185 -16.46 -22.73 -14.86
CA GLU A 185 -16.87 -23.69 -15.88
C GLU A 185 -18.14 -23.22 -16.57
N GLY A 186 -18.17 -23.29 -17.91
CA GLY A 186 -19.28 -22.82 -18.72
C GLY A 186 -19.62 -21.36 -18.40
N GLU A 187 -20.85 -21.13 -17.96
CA GLU A 187 -21.37 -19.80 -17.62
C GLU A 187 -21.14 -19.39 -16.15
N ARG A 188 -20.39 -20.18 -15.36
CA ARG A 188 -20.12 -19.90 -13.95
C ARG A 188 -18.80 -19.13 -13.80
N PHE A 189 -18.91 -17.79 -13.77
CA PHE A 189 -17.78 -16.86 -13.63
C PHE A 189 -17.51 -16.40 -12.17
N HIS A 190 -18.02 -17.13 -11.18
CA HIS A 190 -17.75 -16.84 -9.76
C HIS A 190 -18.02 -18.08 -8.91
N LEU A 191 -17.46 -18.08 -7.69
CA LEU A 191 -17.75 -19.13 -6.71
C LEU A 191 -19.22 -19.05 -6.26
N CYS A 192 -19.97 -20.14 -6.43
CA CYS A 192 -21.32 -20.26 -5.88
C CYS A 192 -21.33 -21.06 -4.57
N ALA A 193 -22.39 -20.89 -3.78
CA ALA A 193 -22.53 -21.53 -2.47
C ALA A 193 -22.46 -23.07 -2.55
N GLU A 194 -23.11 -23.67 -3.56
CA GLU A 194 -23.12 -25.12 -3.75
C GLU A 194 -21.70 -25.68 -3.93
N GLN A 195 -20.91 -25.06 -4.80
CA GLN A 195 -19.54 -25.49 -5.05
C GLN A 195 -18.62 -25.21 -3.87
N ALA A 196 -18.77 -24.07 -3.21
CA ALA A 196 -18.02 -23.78 -1.99
C ALA A 196 -18.25 -24.87 -0.93
N LEU A 197 -19.51 -25.26 -0.70
CA LEU A 197 -19.85 -26.32 0.24
C LEU A 197 -19.30 -27.68 -0.18
N ALA A 198 -19.34 -28.02 -1.48
CA ALA A 198 -18.81 -29.28 -2.00
C ALA A 198 -17.29 -29.44 -1.79
N HIS A 199 -16.56 -28.34 -1.59
CA HIS A 199 -15.11 -28.34 -1.36
C HIS A 199 -14.71 -28.12 0.11
N CYS A 200 -15.67 -27.90 1.00
CA CYS A 200 -15.44 -27.77 2.44
C CYS A 200 -15.33 -29.14 3.11
N ASP A 201 -14.44 -29.25 4.09
CA ASP A 201 -14.33 -30.37 5.03
C ASP A 201 -14.02 -29.87 6.46
N GLU A 202 -13.71 -30.80 7.38
CA GLU A 202 -13.40 -30.44 8.77
C GLU A 202 -12.09 -29.67 8.98
N ASN A 203 -11.25 -29.58 7.94
CA ASN A 203 -9.99 -28.86 7.96
C ASN A 203 -10.08 -27.51 7.23
N THR A 204 -11.24 -27.16 6.68
CA THR A 204 -11.47 -25.86 6.04
C THR A 204 -11.47 -24.74 7.07
N ILE A 205 -10.53 -23.80 6.94
CA ILE A 205 -10.40 -22.64 7.84
C ILE A 205 -11.39 -21.53 7.50
N GLY A 206 -11.88 -21.51 6.26
CA GLY A 206 -12.86 -20.57 5.75
C GLY A 206 -13.08 -20.69 4.24
N VAL A 207 -14.08 -19.95 3.76
CA VAL A 207 -14.40 -19.76 2.34
C VAL A 207 -14.19 -18.28 2.00
N VAL A 208 -13.50 -18.00 0.90
CA VAL A 208 -13.30 -16.63 0.39
C VAL A 208 -14.20 -16.38 -0.80
N ALA A 209 -15.12 -15.42 -0.64
CA ALA A 209 -15.92 -14.88 -1.74
C ALA A 209 -15.32 -13.55 -2.21
N VAL A 210 -15.32 -13.32 -3.52
CA VAL A 210 -14.78 -12.11 -4.15
C VAL A 210 -15.92 -11.19 -4.55
N LEU A 211 -16.04 -10.04 -3.89
CA LEU A 211 -16.99 -8.99 -4.25
C LEU A 211 -16.33 -8.00 -5.21
N GLY A 212 -16.41 -8.29 -6.51
CA GLY A 212 -15.70 -7.55 -7.57
C GLY A 212 -14.47 -8.31 -8.03
N SER A 213 -14.65 -9.20 -9.01
CA SER A 213 -13.54 -9.98 -9.58
C SER A 213 -12.63 -9.08 -10.41
N THR A 214 -11.33 -9.38 -10.40
CA THR A 214 -10.33 -8.69 -11.23
C THR A 214 -10.19 -9.28 -12.63
N PHE A 215 -10.89 -10.39 -12.92
CA PHE A 215 -10.94 -11.05 -14.22
C PHE A 215 -11.68 -10.22 -15.27
#